data_AF-A0A6V6YT69-F1
#
_entry.id   AF-A0A6V6YT69-F1
#
_cell.length_a   1.000
_cell.length_b   1.000
_cell.length_c   1.000
_cell.angle_alpha   90.00
_cell.angle_beta   90.00
_cell.angle_gamma   90.00
#
_symmetry.space_group_name_H-M   'P 1'
#
loop_
_entity.id
_entity.type
_entity.pdbx_description
1 polymer ?
#
loop_
_entity_poly.entity_id
_entity_poly.type
_entity_poly.pdbx_seq_one_letter_code
_entity_poly.pdbx_strand_id
1 'polypeptide(L)'
;MDYVKNFEKKNKLKPFEIFLEHGLGKEGEHAFYIGTDNLNTKLTKSFMDGLKIIATNQNKKRSKNRDGYVNVDNKLIPNSTLKSIKVKPRTSISSLEIYDYKK
;
A
#
# COMPACT_ATOMS: atom_id res chain seq x y z
N MET A 1 -0.91 -8.99 5.34
CA MET A 1 -1.15 -7.59 5.78
C MET A 1 -1.18 -7.47 7.31
N ASP A 2 -0.33 -8.23 8.01
CA ASP A 2 -0.43 -8.33 9.48
C ASP A 2 -0.06 -7.03 10.17
N TYR A 3 0.87 -6.27 9.59
CA TYR A 3 1.22 -4.95 10.12
C TYR A 3 0.04 -3.99 10.16
N VAL A 4 -0.74 -3.91 9.08
CA VAL A 4 -1.92 -3.05 9.00
C VAL A 4 -2.93 -3.46 10.07
N LYS A 5 -3.29 -4.76 10.12
CA LYS A 5 -4.22 -5.31 11.15
C LYS A 5 -3.73 -5.02 12.57
N ASN A 6 -2.44 -5.21 12.83
CA ASN A 6 -1.85 -5.01 14.15
C ASN A 6 -1.80 -3.52 14.52
N PHE A 7 -1.51 -2.64 13.57
CA PHE A 7 -1.49 -1.20 13.78
C PHE A 7 -2.88 -0.66 14.11
N GLU A 8 -3.92 -1.14 13.42
CA GLU A 8 -5.32 -0.84 13.73
C GLU A 8 -5.67 -1.23 15.16
N LYS A 9 -5.43 -2.50 15.51
CA LYS A 9 -5.75 -3.04 16.83
C LYS A 9 -5.02 -2.29 17.94
N LYS A 10 -3.72 -2.05 17.77
CA LYS A 10 -2.88 -1.37 18.75
C LYS A 10 -3.35 0.06 19.02
N ASN A 11 -3.78 0.77 17.99
CA ASN A 11 -4.17 2.19 18.07
C ASN A 11 -5.70 2.39 18.16
N LYS A 12 -6.49 1.30 18.25
CA LYS A 12 -7.96 1.32 18.31
C LYS A 12 -8.59 2.11 17.15
N LEU A 13 -8.05 1.92 15.94
CA LEU A 13 -8.48 2.64 14.74
C LEU A 13 -9.65 1.93 14.04
N LYS A 14 -10.40 2.69 13.26
CA LYS A 14 -11.28 2.11 12.24
C LYS A 14 -10.42 1.36 11.20
N PRO A 15 -10.97 0.31 10.56
CA PRO A 15 -10.30 -0.39 9.48
C PRO A 15 -9.76 0.55 8.40
N PHE A 16 -8.55 0.30 7.92
CA PHE A 16 -7.97 1.01 6.79
C PHE A 16 -8.69 0.64 5.49
N GLU A 17 -8.89 1.62 4.62
CA GLU A 17 -9.25 1.37 3.24
C GLU A 17 -7.97 1.14 2.43
N ILE A 18 -7.92 0.05 1.68
CA ILE A 18 -6.77 -0.28 0.83
C ILE A 18 -7.26 -0.47 -0.59
N PHE A 19 -6.59 0.19 -1.53
CA PHE A 19 -6.78 0.00 -2.96
C PHE A 19 -5.56 -0.69 -3.55
N LEU A 20 -5.80 -1.61 -4.47
CA LEU A 20 -4.78 -2.33 -5.21
C LEU A 20 -4.90 -1.98 -6.68
N GLU A 21 -3.83 -1.42 -7.24
CA GLU A 21 -3.66 -1.22 -8.67
C GLU A 21 -2.84 -2.37 -9.24
N HIS A 22 -3.40 -3.05 -10.22
CA HIS A 22 -2.77 -4.15 -10.96
C HIS A 22 -2.29 -3.67 -12.34
N GLY A 23 -1.55 -4.54 -13.04
CA GLY A 23 -1.24 -4.36 -14.46
C GLY A 23 -0.27 -3.20 -14.73
N LEU A 24 0.60 -2.87 -13.77
CA LEU A 24 1.56 -1.77 -13.92
C LEU A 24 2.76 -2.14 -14.79
N GLY A 25 3.03 -3.44 -14.96
CA GLY A 25 4.14 -3.96 -15.74
C GLY A 25 3.92 -5.39 -16.18
N LYS A 26 4.80 -5.89 -17.07
CA LYS A 26 4.73 -7.24 -17.64
C LYS A 26 4.98 -8.35 -16.61
N GLU A 27 5.64 -8.02 -15.50
CA GLU A 27 6.08 -8.96 -14.47
C GLU A 27 5.10 -9.04 -13.27
N GLY A 28 3.91 -8.48 -13.40
CA GLY A 28 2.93 -8.45 -12.30
C GLY A 28 3.26 -7.38 -11.26
N GLU A 29 3.60 -6.17 -11.72
CA GLU A 29 3.79 -5.04 -10.82
C GLU A 29 2.44 -4.55 -10.26
N HIS A 30 2.44 -4.26 -8.96
CA HIS A 30 1.28 -3.81 -8.20
C HIS A 30 1.60 -2.58 -7.38
N ALA A 31 0.61 -1.70 -7.20
CA ALA A 31 0.68 -0.60 -6.24
C ALA A 31 -0.45 -0.72 -5.21
N PHE A 32 -0.09 -0.61 -3.94
CA PHE A 32 -1.04 -0.53 -2.84
C PHE A 32 -1.16 0.92 -2.39
N TYR A 33 -2.40 1.38 -2.24
CA TYR A 33 -2.73 2.68 -1.68
C TYR A 33 -3.52 2.49 -0.40
N ILE A 34 -3.05 3.07 0.70
CA ILE A 34 -3.65 2.92 2.02
C ILE A 34 -4.23 4.28 2.43
N GLY A 35 -5.54 4.33 2.68
CA GLY A 35 -6.22 5.55 3.13
C GLY A 35 -5.78 5.90 4.56
N THR A 36 -5.28 7.12 4.77
CA THR A 36 -4.78 7.57 6.07
C THR A 36 -5.73 8.50 6.80
N ASP A 37 -6.99 8.60 6.36
CA ASP A 37 -7.98 9.56 6.87
C ASP A 37 -8.34 9.32 8.34
N ASN A 38 -8.11 8.09 8.84
CA ASN A 38 -8.29 7.71 10.24
C ASN A 38 -7.05 8.03 11.13
N LEU A 39 -5.97 8.60 10.58
CA LEU A 39 -4.72 8.90 11.28
C LEU A 39 -4.52 10.40 11.50
N ASN A 40 -4.02 10.76 12.68
CA ASN A 40 -3.42 12.09 12.90
C ASN A 40 -1.95 12.11 12.45
N THR A 41 -1.35 13.29 12.34
CA THR A 41 0.03 13.49 11.86
C THR A 41 1.06 12.60 12.55
N LYS A 42 0.96 12.42 13.87
CA LYS A 42 1.88 11.56 14.65
C LYS A 42 1.73 10.09 14.28
N LEU A 43 0.48 9.62 14.16
CA LEU A 43 0.18 8.25 13.78
C LEU A 43 0.54 7.98 12.32
N THR A 44 0.30 8.92 11.41
CA THR A 44 0.70 8.82 9.99
C THR A 44 2.21 8.63 9.89
N LYS A 45 2.99 9.45 10.60
CA LYS A 45 4.45 9.29 10.64
C LYS A 45 4.85 7.92 11.18
N SER A 46 4.31 7.51 12.33
CA SER A 46 4.61 6.20 12.92
C SER A 46 4.20 5.02 12.04
N PHE A 47 3.12 5.15 11.29
CA PHE A 47 2.63 4.14 10.35
C PHE A 47 3.59 4.01 9.16
N MET A 48 3.97 5.14 8.56
CA MET A 48 4.91 5.18 7.44
C MET A 48 6.29 4.64 7.83
N ASP A 49 6.79 4.99 9.02
CA ASP A 49 8.08 4.50 9.51
C ASP A 49 8.06 2.99 9.74
N GLY A 50 6.95 2.44 10.25
CA GLY A 50 6.79 0.99 10.38
C GLY A 50 6.72 0.26 9.03
N LEU A 51 6.01 0.82 8.04
CA LEU A 51 5.98 0.27 6.68
C LEU A 51 7.38 0.19 6.07
N LYS A 52 8.19 1.25 6.21
CA LYS A 52 9.58 1.27 5.72
C LYS A 52 10.42 0.20 6.37
N ILE A 53 10.32 0.03 7.68
CA ILE A 53 11.07 -0.99 8.42
C ILE A 53 10.70 -2.38 7.89
N ILE A 54 9.42 -2.65 7.70
CA ILE A 54 8.94 -3.95 7.20
C ILE A 54 9.40 -4.19 5.77
N ALA A 55 9.23 -3.21 4.87
CA ALA A 55 9.68 -3.31 3.48
C ALA A 55 11.20 -3.52 3.41
N THR A 56 11.97 -2.79 4.21
CA THR A 56 13.43 -2.96 4.30
C THR A 56 13.79 -4.38 4.76
N ASN A 57 13.11 -4.90 5.77
CA ASN A 57 13.36 -6.25 6.29
C ASN A 57 12.98 -7.33 5.28
N GLN A 58 11.86 -7.18 4.57
CA GLN A 58 11.48 -8.06 3.48
C GLN A 58 12.54 -8.03 2.38
N ASN A 59 12.92 -6.84 1.91
CA ASN A 59 13.88 -6.68 0.81
C ASN A 59 15.27 -7.23 1.16
N LYS A 60 15.67 -7.19 2.43
CA LYS A 60 16.91 -7.81 2.91
C LYS A 60 16.85 -9.34 2.92
N LYS A 61 15.67 -9.91 3.17
CA LYS A 61 15.44 -11.37 3.26
C LYS A 61 15.01 -12.01 1.94
N ARG A 62 14.72 -11.21 0.91
CA ARG A 62 14.20 -11.67 -0.38
C ARG A 62 15.23 -12.53 -1.11
N SER A 63 14.77 -13.58 -1.81
CA SER A 63 15.57 -14.25 -2.82
C SER A 63 15.66 -13.38 -4.07
N LYS A 64 16.87 -12.97 -4.45
CA LYS A 64 17.08 -11.96 -5.51
C LYS A 64 16.46 -12.30 -6.86
N ASN A 65 16.35 -13.59 -7.18
CA ASN A 65 15.92 -14.09 -8.49
C ASN A 65 14.48 -14.62 -8.51
N ARG A 66 13.77 -14.59 -7.38
CA ARG A 66 12.43 -15.19 -7.26
C ARG A 66 11.42 -14.27 -6.60
N ASP A 67 11.87 -13.47 -5.64
CA ASP A 67 10.98 -12.66 -4.82
C ASP A 67 11.02 -11.20 -5.29
N GLY A 68 9.83 -10.59 -5.42
CA GLY A 68 9.67 -9.19 -5.81
C GLY A 68 10.29 -8.20 -4.81
N TYR A 69 10.46 -6.97 -5.27
CA TYR A 69 10.94 -5.85 -4.45
C TYR A 69 9.77 -5.00 -3.96
N VAL A 70 9.80 -4.57 -2.70
CA VAL A 70 8.76 -3.69 -2.13
C VAL A 70 9.33 -2.31 -1.86
N ASN A 71 8.76 -1.30 -2.52
CA ASN A 71 9.09 0.10 -2.31
C ASN A 71 8.00 0.78 -1.48
N VAL A 72 8.40 1.65 -0.55
CA VAL A 72 7.47 2.50 0.21
C VAL A 72 7.77 3.95 -0.16
N ASP A 73 6.83 4.60 -0.84
CA ASP A 73 6.92 6.03 -1.16
C ASP A 73 6.55 6.88 0.08
N ASN A 74 7.30 7.95 0.31
CA ASN A 74 7.03 8.92 1.38
C ASN A 74 5.96 9.94 1.03
N LYS A 75 5.50 9.95 -0.23
CA LYS A 75 4.55 10.91 -0.73
C LYS A 75 3.13 10.50 -0.38
N LEU A 76 2.43 11.38 0.35
CA LEU A 76 0.98 11.32 0.43
C LEU A 76 0.40 11.74 -0.92
N ILE A 77 -0.49 10.92 -1.46
CA ILE A 77 -1.21 11.22 -2.70
C ILE A 77 -2.64 11.65 -2.36
N PRO A 78 -3.20 12.64 -3.09
CA PRO A 78 -4.59 13.02 -2.90
C PRO A 78 -5.53 11.96 -3.48
N ASN A 79 -6.74 11.84 -2.92
CA ASN A 79 -7.77 10.92 -3.42
C ASN A 79 -8.16 11.21 -4.89
N SER A 80 -8.00 12.45 -5.35
CA SER A 80 -8.18 12.79 -6.78
C SER A 80 -7.26 11.99 -7.70
N THR A 81 -6.05 11.64 -7.26
CA THR A 81 -5.13 10.79 -8.02
C THR A 81 -5.72 9.39 -8.23
N LEU A 82 -6.30 8.79 -7.18
CA LEU A 82 -6.94 7.46 -7.28
C LEU A 82 -8.15 7.49 -8.22
N LYS A 83 -8.97 8.56 -8.14
CA LYS A 83 -10.10 8.77 -9.06
C LYS A 83 -9.62 8.85 -10.52
N SER A 84 -8.54 9.59 -10.77
CA SER A 84 -7.95 9.71 -12.11
C SER A 84 -7.44 8.37 -12.63
N ILE A 85 -6.77 7.56 -11.80
CA ILE A 85 -6.31 6.21 -12.18
C ILE A 85 -7.49 5.31 -12.56
N LYS A 86 -8.60 5.38 -11.81
CA LYS A 86 -9.80 4.61 -12.10
C LYS A 86 -10.46 5.00 -13.42
N VAL A 87 -10.48 6.30 -13.75
CA VAL A 87 -11.08 6.81 -15.01
C VAL A 87 -10.16 6.58 -16.20
N LYS A 88 -8.85 6.77 -16.00
CA LYS A 88 -7.82 6.62 -17.02
C LYS A 88 -6.71 5.72 -16.47
N PRO A 89 -6.82 4.39 -16.64
CA PRO A 89 -5.80 3.45 -16.22
C PRO A 89 -4.44 3.77 -16.83
N ARG A 90 -3.36 3.47 -16.08
CA ARG A 90 -1.99 3.79 -16.51
C ARG A 90 -1.52 2.95 -17.70
N THR A 91 -2.07 1.75 -17.82
CA THR A 91 -1.80 0.81 -18.92
C THR A 91 -3.13 0.22 -19.42
N SER A 92 -3.13 -0.41 -20.58
CA SER A 92 -4.31 -1.09 -21.14
C SER A 92 -4.82 -2.26 -20.28
N ILE A 93 -3.97 -2.80 -19.41
CA ILE A 93 -4.28 -3.94 -18.53
C ILE A 93 -4.42 -3.52 -17.06
N SER A 94 -4.25 -2.24 -16.76
CA SER A 94 -4.30 -1.74 -15.40
C SER A 94 -5.74 -1.63 -14.90
N SER A 95 -5.94 -2.02 -13.64
CA SER A 95 -7.22 -1.92 -12.96
C SER A 95 -6.99 -1.55 -11.49
N LEU A 96 -7.96 -0.85 -10.89
CA LEU A 96 -7.92 -0.43 -9.49
C LEU A 96 -9.13 -1.03 -8.75
N GLU A 97 -8.86 -1.79 -7.69
CA GLU A 97 -9.88 -2.45 -6.89
C GLU A 97 -9.68 -2.25 -5.39
N ILE A 98 -10.74 -2.48 -4.61
CA ILE A 98 -10.64 -2.48 -3.14
C ILE A 98 -10.01 -3.80 -2.70
N TYR A 99 -8.97 -3.71 -1.90
CA TYR A 99 -8.27 -4.87 -1.35
C TYR A 99 -8.78 -5.22 0.05
N ASP A 100 -9.46 -6.36 0.15
CA ASP A 100 -9.90 -6.90 1.44
C ASP A 100 -8.75 -7.62 2.14
N TYR A 101 -8.00 -6.87 2.93
CA TYR A 101 -6.88 -7.39 3.70
C TYR A 101 -7.31 -8.24 4.90
N LYS A 102 -8.61 -8.32 5.23
CA LYS A 102 -9.11 -9.05 6.40
C LYS A 102 -9.33 -10.53 6.14
N LYS A 103 -9.57 -10.91 4.89
CA LYS A 103 -9.62 -12.30 4.44
C LYS A 103 -8.29 -13.03 4.65
#